data_AF-K0C579-F1
#
_entry.id   AF-K0C579-F1
#
_cell.length_a   1.000
_cell.length_b   1.000
_cell.length_c   1.000
_cell.angle_alpha   90.00
_cell.angle_beta   90.00
_cell.angle_gamma   90.00
#
_symmetry.space_group_name_H-M   'P 1'
#
loop_
_entity.id
_entity.type
_entity.pdbx_description
1 polymer ?
#
loop_
_entity_poly.entity_id
_entity_poly.type
_entity_poly.pdbx_seq_one_letter_code
_entity_poly.pdbx_strand_id
1 'polypeptide(L)'
;MSDEILINITPPETRVAVLENGVLQELIIERQRKRDVVGNLYRGEICRVMPGIQAAFVEIGIGRAGFLHASDVLVAGETPSEDKGIEHFLQQGQKVVVQVLKAPIGTKGPRLTMSISIPSRYQVFLPYSEKLALSQQLEDEAERERLLACMEIFKEQGYSGGYIARTASEGVSEESIRADMLFLNKLWEVISLQVKEVPIGLIYEDLPLALRILRDWYQTSVTKIVIDSKSNFDRMLDFSIKFMPEVEHLLELYKGHRPLFDMYSIESDIKAALERKVPLKSGGHLILDQTEAMTTVDVNTGSYLGRGNQEQTIFKTNMEAAQVTAHQLRLRNLGGIIIIDFIDMHNEEHKAAVLNALEKAMIKDHAKYTISNVSELGLVEMTRKRTRESLEQVLCEPCATCSGTGMVRTPETTCYEIFREIIRDARQYEAKELLVLASNEVVDMMLDEESTTLADLESFVGIRIRFRAENEYTQEQYDVVLV
;
A
#
# COMPACT_ATOMS: atom_id res chain seq x y z
N MET A 1 6.38 -26.09 -8.53
CA MET A 1 6.65 -24.64 -8.49
C MET A 1 7.25 -24.38 -7.12
N SER A 2 8.46 -23.83 -7.07
CA SER A 2 9.15 -23.57 -5.81
C SER A 2 8.94 -22.10 -5.47
N ASP A 3 8.07 -21.84 -4.50
CA ASP A 3 7.90 -20.50 -3.97
C ASP A 3 8.92 -20.33 -2.84
N GLU A 4 9.62 -19.21 -2.84
CA GLU A 4 10.66 -18.88 -1.86
C GLU A 4 10.33 -17.56 -1.20
N ILE A 5 10.58 -17.46 0.10
CA ILE A 5 10.42 -16.23 0.86
C ILE A 5 11.79 -15.81 1.37
N LEU A 6 12.21 -14.59 1.04
CA LEU A 6 13.47 -14.02 1.53
C LEU A 6 13.15 -12.91 2.51
N ILE A 7 13.74 -12.96 3.70
CA ILE A 7 13.54 -11.99 4.78
C ILE A 7 14.88 -11.33 5.08
N ASN A 8 14.98 -10.05 4.69
CA ASN A 8 16.11 -9.19 5.00
C ASN A 8 15.77 -8.29 6.19
N ILE A 9 16.57 -8.36 7.26
CA ILE A 9 16.34 -7.58 8.47
C ILE A 9 17.58 -6.75 8.79
N THR A 10 17.48 -5.46 8.50
CA THR A 10 18.55 -4.48 8.78
C THR A 10 17.96 -3.38 9.65
N PRO A 11 18.23 -3.29 10.96
CA PRO A 11 17.67 -2.24 11.80
C PRO A 11 17.90 -0.84 11.17
N PRO A 12 16.86 -0.02 10.94
CA PRO A 12 15.49 -0.10 11.47
C PRO A 12 14.41 -0.69 10.51
N GLU A 13 14.77 -1.45 9.49
CA GLU A 13 13.88 -1.95 8.44
C GLU A 13 13.83 -3.49 8.37
N THR A 14 12.65 -4.03 8.07
CA THR A 14 12.43 -5.44 7.73
C THR A 14 11.79 -5.50 6.35
N ARG A 15 12.40 -6.24 5.43
CA ARG A 15 11.94 -6.42 4.06
C ARG A 15 11.71 -7.89 3.79
N VAL A 16 10.58 -8.20 3.16
CA VAL A 16 10.21 -9.55 2.76
C VAL A 16 9.96 -9.56 1.27
N ALA A 17 10.64 -10.44 0.57
CA ALA A 17 10.46 -10.71 -0.84
C ALA A 17 9.83 -12.09 -1.01
N VAL A 18 8.72 -12.17 -1.75
CA VAL A 18 8.09 -13.45 -2.13
C VAL A 18 8.44 -13.70 -3.60
N LEU A 19 9.11 -14.81 -3.87
CA LEU A 19 9.53 -15.21 -5.19
C LEU A 19 8.74 -16.43 -5.66
N GLU A 20 8.32 -16.41 -6.92
CA GLU A 20 7.79 -17.57 -7.62
C GLU A 20 8.76 -17.95 -8.74
N ASN A 21 9.33 -19.16 -8.68
CA ASN A 21 10.32 -19.64 -9.66
C ASN A 21 11.49 -18.66 -9.88
N GLY A 22 11.97 -18.02 -8.80
CA GLY A 22 13.08 -17.06 -8.84
C GLY A 22 12.71 -15.65 -9.31
N VAL A 23 11.43 -15.36 -9.59
CA VAL A 23 10.96 -14.02 -9.96
C VAL A 23 10.25 -13.38 -8.78
N LEU A 24 10.70 -12.19 -8.36
CA LEU A 24 10.08 -11.41 -7.29
C LEU A 24 8.62 -11.08 -7.65
N GLN A 25 7.66 -11.59 -6.90
CA GLN A 25 6.23 -11.33 -7.10
C GLN A 25 5.71 -10.23 -6.18
N GLU A 26 6.16 -10.23 -4.93
CA GLU A 26 5.70 -9.29 -3.92
C GLU A 26 6.84 -8.83 -3.02
N LEU A 27 6.76 -7.55 -2.63
CA LEU A 27 7.67 -6.96 -1.67
C LEU A 27 6.87 -6.34 -0.52
N ILE A 28 7.28 -6.63 0.71
CA ILE A 28 6.70 -6.08 1.93
C ILE A 28 7.81 -5.43 2.73
N ILE A 29 7.66 -4.14 3.03
CA ILE A 29 8.64 -3.36 3.76
C ILE A 29 7.95 -2.82 5.01
N GLU A 30 8.56 -3.06 6.17
CA GLU A 30 8.15 -2.49 7.44
C GLU A 30 9.33 -1.78 8.12
N ARG A 31 9.14 -0.52 8.51
CA ARG A 31 10.16 0.30 9.17
C ARG A 31 9.78 0.52 10.62
N GLN A 32 10.72 0.45 11.56
CA GLN A 32 10.44 0.57 13.01
C GLN A 32 9.72 1.86 13.41
N ARG A 33 9.92 2.97 12.71
CA ARG A 33 9.23 4.25 12.98
C ARG A 33 7.84 4.36 12.34
N LYS A 34 7.53 3.47 11.39
CA LYS A 34 6.24 3.34 10.71
C LYS A 34 5.84 1.85 10.75
N ARG A 35 5.84 1.25 11.94
CA ARG A 35 5.35 -0.13 12.07
C ARG A 35 3.90 -0.18 11.64
N ASP A 36 3.55 -1.27 10.99
CA ASP A 36 2.18 -1.48 10.58
C ASP A 36 1.33 -1.62 11.85
N VAL A 37 0.41 -0.69 12.05
CA VAL A 37 -0.48 -0.67 13.21
C VAL A 37 -1.70 -1.55 13.01
N VAL A 38 -1.90 -2.10 11.80
CA VAL A 38 -3.04 -2.99 11.51
C VAL A 38 -3.01 -4.20 12.42
N GLY A 39 -4.16 -4.52 13.02
CA GLY A 39 -4.30 -5.61 13.97
C GLY A 39 -4.04 -5.21 15.43
N ASN A 40 -3.30 -4.12 15.68
CA ASN A 40 -3.03 -3.65 17.04
C ASN A 40 -4.32 -3.24 17.75
N LEU A 41 -4.35 -3.49 19.06
CA LEU A 41 -5.42 -3.07 19.95
C LEU A 41 -4.99 -1.87 20.77
N TYR A 42 -5.87 -0.88 20.86
CA TYR A 42 -5.65 0.33 21.64
C TYR A 42 -6.83 0.60 22.56
N ARG A 43 -6.52 1.17 23.73
CA ARG A 43 -7.47 1.91 24.53
C ARG A 43 -7.46 3.36 24.04
N GLY A 44 -8.53 3.78 23.37
CA GLY A 44 -8.67 5.13 22.85
C GLY A 44 -9.74 5.93 23.58
N GLU A 45 -9.76 7.24 23.34
CA GLU A 45 -10.78 8.17 23.85
C GLU A 45 -11.54 8.81 22.69
N ILE A 46 -12.88 8.83 22.75
CA ILE A 46 -13.72 9.48 21.75
C ILE A 46 -13.52 10.99 21.81
N CYS A 47 -12.89 11.58 20.80
CA CYS A 47 -12.69 13.02 20.72
C CYS A 47 -13.92 13.75 20.18
N ARG A 48 -14.61 13.14 19.20
CA ARG A 48 -15.74 13.76 18.53
C ARG A 48 -16.66 12.70 17.95
N VAL A 49 -17.96 12.85 18.17
CA VAL A 49 -19.00 12.06 17.51
C VAL A 49 -19.63 12.90 16.40
N MET A 50 -19.85 12.32 15.22
CA MET A 50 -20.43 12.97 14.06
C MET A 50 -21.63 12.18 13.53
N PRO A 51 -22.85 12.50 14.00
CA PRO A 51 -24.08 11.82 13.58
C PRO A 51 -24.33 11.89 12.06
N GLY A 52 -24.03 13.03 11.43
CA GLY A 52 -24.28 13.24 10.00
C GLY A 52 -23.52 12.29 9.05
N ILE A 53 -22.45 11.65 9.53
CA ILE A 53 -21.69 10.63 8.79
C ILE A 53 -21.63 9.29 9.53
N GLN A 54 -22.47 9.13 10.56
CA GLN A 54 -22.55 7.94 11.41
C GLN A 54 -21.17 7.43 11.85
N ALA A 55 -20.34 8.33 12.38
CA ALA A 55 -18.97 7.99 12.77
C ALA A 55 -18.47 8.77 13.99
N ALA A 56 -17.43 8.26 14.63
CA ALA A 56 -16.71 8.91 15.72
C ALA A 56 -15.21 8.92 15.45
N PHE A 57 -14.54 9.96 15.95
CA PHE A 57 -13.08 10.08 15.95
C PHE A 57 -12.53 9.69 17.31
N VAL A 58 -11.53 8.81 17.30
CA VAL A 58 -10.93 8.22 18.51
C VAL A 58 -9.45 8.56 18.56
N GLU A 59 -8.99 9.19 19.64
CA GLU A 59 -7.55 9.38 19.88
C GLU A 59 -6.96 8.11 20.46
N ILE A 60 -5.89 7.61 19.82
CA ILE A 60 -5.21 6.36 20.21
C ILE A 60 -3.69 6.55 20.36
N GLY A 61 -3.20 7.80 20.26
CA GLY A 61 -1.80 8.13 20.53
C GLY A 61 -0.84 7.92 19.36
N ILE A 62 -1.36 7.77 18.13
CA ILE A 62 -0.52 7.55 16.91
C ILE A 62 -0.45 8.78 16.00
N GLY A 63 -0.69 9.97 16.56
CA GLY A 63 -0.52 11.27 15.90
C GLY A 63 -1.72 11.76 15.09
N ARG A 64 -2.66 10.87 14.72
CA ARG A 64 -3.96 11.25 14.13
C ARG A 64 -5.09 10.45 14.74
N ALA A 65 -6.23 11.10 14.94
CA ALA A 65 -7.44 10.45 15.40
C ALA A 65 -7.91 9.40 14.39
N GLY A 66 -8.23 8.21 14.89
CA GLY A 66 -8.79 7.13 14.10
C GLY A 66 -10.27 7.31 13.84
N PHE A 67 -10.73 6.77 12.72
CA PHE A 67 -12.11 6.83 12.24
C PHE A 67 -12.85 5.54 12.61
N LEU A 68 -13.89 5.64 13.43
CA LEU A 68 -14.75 4.54 13.86
C LEU A 68 -16.16 4.75 13.29
N HIS A 69 -16.58 3.89 12.36
CA HIS A 69 -17.91 3.95 11.75
C HIS A 69 -18.95 3.27 12.64
N ALA A 70 -20.23 3.68 12.57
CA ALA A 70 -21.33 3.10 13.32
C ALA A 70 -21.42 1.58 13.21
N SER A 71 -21.27 1.01 12.00
CA SER A 71 -21.26 -0.45 11.79
C SER A 71 -20.13 -1.20 12.51
N ASP A 72 -19.09 -0.47 12.91
CA ASP A 72 -17.89 -0.97 13.57
C ASP A 72 -17.93 -0.72 15.10
N VAL A 73 -19.03 -0.15 15.62
CA VAL A 73 -19.26 0.07 17.07
C VAL A 73 -19.95 -1.14 17.67
N LEU A 74 -19.48 -1.58 18.83
CA LEU A 74 -20.06 -2.69 19.58
C LEU A 74 -20.25 -2.29 21.04
N VAL A 75 -21.51 -2.06 21.46
CA VAL A 75 -21.84 -1.70 22.84
C VAL A 75 -22.90 -2.66 23.35
N ALA A 76 -22.60 -3.40 24.43
CA ALA A 76 -23.49 -4.41 25.02
C ALA A 76 -24.02 -5.46 24.03
N GLY A 77 -23.27 -5.77 22.97
CA GLY A 77 -23.67 -6.72 21.92
C GLY A 77 -24.60 -6.13 20.85
N GLU A 78 -24.96 -4.85 20.96
CA GLU A 78 -25.70 -4.11 19.92
C GLU A 78 -24.74 -3.30 19.05
N THR A 79 -25.03 -3.27 17.75
CA THR A 79 -24.41 -2.37 16.77
C THR A 79 -25.40 -1.24 16.45
N PRO A 80 -24.96 0.03 16.36
CA PRO A 80 -25.81 1.11 15.87
C PRO A 80 -26.36 0.78 14.48
N SER A 81 -27.69 0.87 14.32
CA SER A 81 -28.36 0.78 13.01
C SER A 81 -28.54 2.19 12.43
N GLU A 82 -28.86 2.31 11.14
CA GLU A 82 -29.15 3.62 10.53
C GLU A 82 -30.28 4.36 11.27
N ASP A 83 -31.23 3.63 11.85
CA ASP A 83 -32.34 4.18 12.64
C ASP A 83 -31.94 4.65 14.05
N LYS A 84 -30.85 4.13 14.61
CA LYS A 84 -30.35 4.47 15.95
C LYS A 84 -28.98 5.12 15.80
N GLY A 85 -28.98 6.44 15.64
CA GLY A 85 -27.76 7.24 15.43
C GLY A 85 -26.63 6.94 16.43
N ILE A 86 -25.39 7.00 15.94
CA ILE A 86 -24.17 6.69 16.71
C ILE A 86 -24.03 7.46 18.04
N GLU A 87 -24.62 8.65 18.15
CA GLU A 87 -24.65 9.49 19.35
C GLU A 87 -25.37 8.86 20.55
N HIS A 88 -26.23 7.86 20.30
CA HIS A 88 -26.87 7.10 21.37
C HIS A 88 -25.93 6.07 22.00
N PHE A 89 -24.87 5.68 21.29
CA PHE A 89 -23.94 4.63 21.70
C PHE A 89 -22.60 5.18 22.18
N LEU A 90 -22.17 6.32 21.64
CA LEU A 90 -20.88 6.92 21.92
C LEU A 90 -21.03 8.37 22.39
N GLN A 91 -20.23 8.73 23.39
CA GLN A 91 -20.13 10.09 23.92
C GLN A 91 -18.69 10.60 23.87
N GLN A 92 -18.51 11.91 23.72
CA GLN A 92 -17.18 12.52 23.81
C GLN A 92 -16.55 12.28 25.18
N GLY A 93 -15.26 11.96 25.21
CA GLY A 93 -14.51 11.59 26.42
C GLY A 93 -14.67 10.12 26.83
N GLN A 94 -15.54 9.36 26.16
CA GLN A 94 -15.72 7.94 26.44
C GLN A 94 -14.47 7.15 26.03
N LYS A 95 -14.02 6.24 26.91
CA LYS A 95 -12.90 5.34 26.61
C LYS A 95 -13.40 4.05 25.98
N VAL A 96 -12.82 3.68 24.85
CA VAL A 96 -13.20 2.49 24.07
C VAL A 96 -11.99 1.64 23.74
N VAL A 97 -12.19 0.32 23.63
CA VAL A 97 -11.17 -0.57 23.06
C VAL A 97 -11.42 -0.67 21.57
N VAL A 98 -10.39 -0.42 20.77
CA VAL A 98 -10.49 -0.43 19.33
C VAL A 98 -9.33 -1.21 18.72
N GLN A 99 -9.62 -1.92 17.64
CA GLN A 99 -8.64 -2.54 16.77
C GLN A 99 -8.45 -1.72 15.50
N VAL A 100 -7.22 -1.61 15.03
CA VAL A 100 -6.95 -0.97 13.73
C VAL A 100 -7.23 -1.95 12.60
N LEU A 101 -8.24 -1.64 11.77
CA LEU A 101 -8.59 -2.40 10.57
C LEU A 101 -7.77 -2.01 9.35
N LYS A 102 -7.44 -0.72 9.24
CA LYS A 102 -6.63 -0.17 8.15
C LYS A 102 -5.65 0.84 8.70
N ALA A 103 -4.41 0.75 8.25
CA ALA A 103 -3.38 1.74 8.53
C ALA A 103 -3.83 3.14 8.07
N PRO A 104 -3.27 4.22 8.65
CA PRO A 104 -3.42 5.56 8.11
C PRO A 104 -2.95 5.60 6.65
N ILE A 105 -3.67 6.30 5.78
CA ILE A 105 -3.29 6.47 4.37
C ILE A 105 -3.36 7.97 4.02
N GLY A 106 -2.24 8.52 3.55
CA GLY A 106 -2.16 9.93 3.14
C GLY A 106 -2.46 10.88 4.30
N THR A 107 -3.56 11.63 4.22
CA THR A 107 -4.05 12.53 5.29
C THR A 107 -5.10 11.91 6.21
N LYS A 108 -5.63 10.72 5.87
CA LYS A 108 -6.69 10.05 6.62
C LYS A 108 -6.10 9.28 7.80
N GLY A 109 -6.73 9.39 8.97
CA GLY A 109 -6.41 8.58 10.14
C GLY A 109 -6.69 7.08 9.90
N PRO A 110 -6.28 6.19 10.84
CA PRO A 110 -6.54 4.76 10.72
C PRO A 110 -8.05 4.47 10.78
N ARG A 111 -8.51 3.40 10.12
CA ARG A 111 -9.88 2.90 10.32
C ARG A 111 -9.90 1.96 11.52
N LEU A 112 -10.85 2.16 12.41
CA LEU A 112 -10.98 1.43 13.66
C LEU A 112 -12.25 0.58 13.69
N THR A 113 -12.23 -0.45 14.56
CA THR A 113 -13.40 -1.23 14.94
C THR A 113 -13.38 -1.62 16.40
N MET A 114 -14.54 -1.75 17.03
CA MET A 114 -14.69 -2.32 18.37
C MET A 114 -14.89 -3.84 18.31
N SER A 115 -15.14 -4.40 17.13
CA SER A 115 -15.23 -5.84 16.89
C SER A 115 -13.82 -6.43 16.79
N ILE A 116 -13.24 -6.77 17.95
CA ILE A 116 -11.90 -7.35 18.03
C ILE A 116 -11.85 -8.70 17.32
N SER A 117 -10.78 -8.92 16.55
CA SER A 117 -10.47 -10.18 15.89
C SER A 117 -8.99 -10.51 16.06
N ILE A 118 -8.67 -11.74 16.45
CA ILE A 118 -7.28 -12.16 16.69
C ILE A 118 -6.98 -13.31 15.73
N PRO A 119 -6.24 -13.06 14.63
CA PRO A 119 -5.91 -14.09 13.67
C PRO A 119 -4.74 -14.93 14.19
N SER A 120 -4.93 -16.24 14.13
CA SER A 120 -3.86 -17.22 14.06
C SER A 120 -3.79 -17.78 12.62
N ARG A 121 -3.06 -18.88 12.42
CA ARG A 121 -2.85 -19.49 11.12
C ARG A 121 -4.13 -20.10 10.55
N TYR A 122 -4.81 -20.92 11.33
CA TYR A 122 -5.97 -21.66 10.86
C TYR A 122 -7.26 -20.91 11.20
N GLN A 123 -7.29 -20.22 12.33
CA GLN A 123 -8.53 -19.59 12.80
C GLN A 123 -8.36 -18.12 13.15
N VAL A 124 -9.48 -17.41 13.12
CA VAL A 124 -9.62 -16.06 13.68
C VAL A 124 -10.53 -16.13 14.89
N PHE A 125 -10.03 -15.72 16.05
CA PHE A 125 -10.82 -15.67 17.27
C PHE A 125 -11.55 -14.34 17.41
N LEU A 126 -12.82 -14.42 17.84
CA LEU A 126 -13.72 -13.29 18.03
C LEU A 126 -14.18 -13.25 19.50
N PRO A 127 -13.48 -12.52 20.38
CA PRO A 127 -13.77 -12.55 21.82
C PRO A 127 -15.14 -11.99 22.22
N TYR A 128 -15.74 -11.15 21.38
CA TYR A 128 -17.03 -10.49 21.66
C TYR A 128 -18.18 -11.03 20.79
N SER A 129 -17.97 -12.16 20.11
CA SER A 129 -18.98 -12.83 19.32
C SER A 129 -19.02 -14.30 19.71
N GLU A 130 -20.18 -14.94 19.64
CA GLU A 130 -20.30 -16.38 19.87
C GLU A 130 -20.41 -17.16 18.55
N LYS A 131 -20.24 -16.48 17.41
CA LYS A 131 -20.45 -17.07 16.09
C LYS A 131 -19.30 -18.00 15.70
N LEU A 132 -19.67 -19.18 15.19
CA LEU A 132 -18.76 -20.04 14.42
C LEU A 132 -19.01 -19.79 12.94
N ALA A 133 -17.95 -19.57 12.17
CA ALA A 133 -18.04 -19.29 10.75
C ALA A 133 -16.86 -19.91 9.99
N LEU A 134 -17.00 -19.98 8.67
CA LEU A 134 -15.97 -20.46 7.76
C LEU A 134 -15.67 -19.39 6.72
N SER A 135 -14.46 -19.40 6.18
CA SER A 135 -14.09 -18.58 5.02
C SER A 135 -15.04 -18.84 3.85
N GLN A 136 -15.38 -17.78 3.10
CA GLN A 136 -16.16 -17.89 1.87
C GLN A 136 -15.41 -18.59 0.73
N GLN A 137 -14.08 -18.69 0.84
CA GLN A 137 -13.22 -19.35 -0.13
C GLN A 137 -13.10 -20.87 0.08
N LEU A 138 -13.64 -21.41 1.18
CA LEU A 138 -13.75 -22.86 1.38
C LEU A 138 -14.99 -23.33 0.62
N GLU A 139 -14.80 -24.06 -0.48
CA GLU A 139 -15.87 -24.54 -1.36
C GLU A 139 -16.29 -25.99 -1.07
N ASP A 140 -15.40 -26.82 -0.52
CA ASP A 140 -15.70 -28.23 -0.21
C ASP A 140 -16.63 -28.36 1.00
N GLU A 141 -17.86 -28.82 0.77
CA GLU A 141 -18.86 -28.97 1.83
C GLU A 141 -18.50 -30.04 2.86
N ALA A 142 -17.81 -31.12 2.48
CA ALA A 142 -17.40 -32.14 3.44
C ALA A 142 -16.40 -31.58 4.46
N GLU A 143 -15.47 -30.76 3.97
CA GLU A 143 -14.50 -30.09 4.81
C GLU A 143 -15.13 -29.01 5.69
N ARG A 144 -16.11 -28.27 5.14
CA ARG A 144 -16.86 -27.26 5.89
C ARG A 144 -17.62 -27.88 7.07
N GLU A 145 -18.30 -29.00 6.86
CA GLU A 145 -18.97 -29.75 7.93
C GLU A 145 -17.97 -30.24 8.99
N ARG A 146 -16.83 -30.82 8.56
CA ARG A 146 -15.79 -31.31 9.47
C ARG A 146 -15.22 -30.19 10.36
N LEU A 147 -14.86 -29.05 9.77
CA LEU A 147 -14.30 -27.91 10.50
C LEU A 147 -15.32 -27.30 11.47
N LEU A 148 -16.59 -27.17 11.08
CA LEU A 148 -17.65 -26.71 11.98
C LEU A 148 -17.82 -27.66 13.17
N ALA A 149 -17.92 -28.97 12.93
CA ALA A 149 -18.05 -29.96 13.98
C ALA A 149 -16.87 -29.90 14.98
N CYS A 150 -15.64 -29.76 14.47
CA CYS A 150 -14.45 -29.63 15.32
C CYS A 150 -14.52 -28.39 16.22
N MET A 151 -14.92 -27.24 15.66
CA MET A 151 -15.08 -25.99 16.43
C MET A 151 -16.23 -26.07 17.45
N GLU A 152 -17.33 -26.73 17.10
CA GLU A 152 -18.48 -26.95 18.00
C GLU A 152 -18.08 -27.81 19.21
N ILE A 153 -17.43 -28.96 18.98
CA ILE A 153 -16.93 -29.84 20.04
C ILE A 153 -15.95 -29.11 20.97
N PHE A 154 -15.12 -28.22 20.42
CA PHE A 154 -14.24 -27.40 21.23
C PHE A 154 -15.03 -26.43 22.12
N LYS A 155 -16.04 -25.77 21.55
CA LYS A 155 -16.86 -24.80 22.26
C LYS A 155 -17.70 -25.41 23.37
N GLU A 156 -18.17 -26.65 23.20
CA GLU A 156 -18.88 -27.41 24.22
C GLU A 156 -18.04 -27.65 25.50
N GLN A 157 -16.72 -27.52 25.42
CA GLN A 157 -15.82 -27.61 26.58
C GLN A 157 -15.84 -26.36 27.47
N GLY A 158 -16.65 -25.33 27.12
CA GLY A 158 -16.90 -24.16 27.95
C GLY A 158 -16.03 -22.94 27.63
N TYR A 159 -15.33 -22.94 26.49
CA TYR A 159 -14.60 -21.76 26.01
C TYR A 159 -15.58 -20.72 25.45
N SER A 160 -15.41 -19.46 25.83
CA SER A 160 -16.21 -18.35 25.33
C SER A 160 -15.63 -17.76 24.04
N GLY A 161 -16.47 -17.03 23.30
CA GLY A 161 -16.08 -16.40 22.05
C GLY A 161 -16.32 -17.28 20.82
N GLY A 162 -16.02 -16.68 19.66
CA GLY A 162 -16.35 -17.20 18.35
C GLY A 162 -15.09 -17.46 17.53
N TYR A 163 -15.23 -18.26 16.47
CA TYR A 163 -14.12 -18.68 15.63
C TYR A 163 -14.52 -18.60 14.17
N ILE A 164 -13.60 -18.12 13.34
CA ILE A 164 -13.71 -18.20 11.88
C ILE A 164 -12.59 -19.09 11.37
N ALA A 165 -12.90 -20.22 10.73
CA ALA A 165 -11.90 -21.03 10.05
C ALA A 165 -11.44 -20.32 8.76
N ARG A 166 -10.12 -20.18 8.58
CA ARG A 166 -9.47 -19.64 7.38
C ARG A 166 -9.36 -20.72 6.31
N THR A 167 -9.06 -20.32 5.08
CA THR A 167 -8.73 -21.26 3.99
C THR A 167 -7.58 -22.19 4.33
N ALA A 168 -6.60 -21.70 5.11
CA ALA A 168 -5.46 -22.51 5.55
C ALA A 168 -5.84 -23.71 6.44
N SER A 169 -7.09 -23.79 6.94
CA SER A 169 -7.58 -24.92 7.74
C SER A 169 -7.96 -26.14 6.91
N GLU A 170 -8.06 -26.00 5.59
CA GLU A 170 -8.46 -27.08 4.69
C GLU A 170 -7.47 -28.25 4.74
N GLY A 171 -7.98 -29.46 5.01
CA GLY A 171 -7.19 -30.69 5.13
C GLY A 171 -6.35 -30.79 6.41
N VAL A 172 -6.49 -29.85 7.34
CA VAL A 172 -5.70 -29.81 8.58
C VAL A 172 -6.32 -30.72 9.65
N SER A 173 -5.48 -31.50 10.33
CA SER A 173 -5.90 -32.38 11.44
C SER A 173 -6.67 -31.65 12.54
N GLU A 174 -7.65 -32.32 13.14
CA GLU A 174 -8.46 -31.77 14.23
C GLU A 174 -7.61 -31.36 15.44
N GLU A 175 -6.54 -32.11 15.73
CA GLU A 175 -5.60 -31.80 16.80
C GLU A 175 -4.92 -30.45 16.59
N SER A 176 -4.54 -30.14 15.35
CA SER A 176 -3.90 -28.87 15.00
C SER A 176 -4.89 -27.70 15.06
N ILE A 177 -6.13 -27.90 14.58
CA ILE A 177 -7.22 -26.92 14.72
C ILE A 177 -7.49 -26.62 16.20
N ARG A 178 -7.61 -27.66 17.02
CA ARG A 178 -7.81 -27.53 18.48
C ARG A 178 -6.63 -26.82 19.16
N ALA A 179 -5.40 -27.14 18.80
CA ALA A 179 -4.21 -26.48 19.35
C ALA A 179 -4.21 -24.97 19.04
N ASP A 180 -4.62 -24.60 17.82
CA ASP A 180 -4.76 -23.21 17.39
C ASP A 180 -5.83 -22.46 18.22
N MET A 181 -6.97 -23.09 18.49
CA MET A 181 -8.01 -22.53 19.36
C MET A 181 -7.51 -22.31 20.80
N LEU A 182 -6.84 -23.31 21.39
CA LEU A 182 -6.28 -23.20 22.74
C LEU A 182 -5.27 -22.05 22.84
N PHE A 183 -4.43 -21.89 21.82
CA PHE A 183 -3.50 -20.76 21.73
C PHE A 183 -4.23 -19.43 21.71
N LEU A 184 -5.25 -19.28 20.85
CA LEU A 184 -6.03 -18.05 20.72
C LEU A 184 -6.73 -17.67 22.04
N ASN A 185 -7.31 -18.64 22.76
CA ASN A 185 -7.91 -18.41 24.08
C ASN A 185 -6.87 -17.90 25.09
N LYS A 186 -5.71 -18.57 25.16
CA LYS A 186 -4.64 -18.19 26.09
C LYS A 186 -4.08 -16.80 25.77
N LEU A 187 -3.93 -16.49 24.49
CA LEU A 187 -3.52 -15.16 24.05
C LEU A 187 -4.56 -14.11 24.47
N TRP A 188 -5.85 -14.42 24.31
CA TRP A 188 -6.92 -13.53 24.74
C TRP A 188 -6.98 -13.33 26.25
N GLU A 189 -6.66 -14.34 27.07
CA GLU A 189 -6.55 -14.17 28.52
C GLU A 189 -5.50 -13.10 28.87
N VAL A 190 -4.33 -13.15 28.22
CA VAL A 190 -3.27 -12.16 28.42
C VAL A 190 -3.72 -10.77 27.96
N ILE A 191 -4.32 -10.67 26.77
CA ILE A 191 -4.83 -9.40 26.23
C ILE A 191 -5.93 -8.83 27.13
N SER A 192 -6.84 -9.66 27.62
CA SER A 192 -7.96 -9.26 28.50
C SER A 192 -7.49 -8.64 29.81
N LEU A 193 -6.35 -9.10 30.35
CA LEU A 193 -5.72 -8.47 31.50
C LEU A 193 -5.19 -7.08 31.13
N GLN A 194 -4.46 -6.95 30.02
CA GLN A 194 -3.94 -5.67 29.54
C GLN A 194 -5.04 -4.67 29.21
N VAL A 195 -6.17 -5.14 28.65
CA VAL A 195 -7.36 -4.31 28.41
C VAL A 195 -7.80 -3.61 29.70
N LYS A 196 -7.77 -4.29 30.85
CA LYS A 196 -8.21 -3.72 32.13
C LYS A 196 -7.18 -2.74 32.73
N GLU A 197 -5.89 -2.98 32.49
CA GLU A 197 -4.80 -2.21 33.10
C GLU A 197 -4.46 -0.93 32.33
N VAL A 198 -4.51 -0.96 30.99
CA VAL A 198 -4.08 0.16 30.15
C VAL A 198 -5.14 1.27 30.15
N PRO A 199 -4.83 2.48 30.68
CA PRO A 199 -5.82 3.55 30.79
C PRO A 199 -6.12 4.25 29.45
N ILE A 200 -5.09 4.50 28.64
CA ILE A 200 -5.10 4.99 27.24
C ILE A 200 -3.80 4.50 26.61
N GLY A 201 -3.82 4.03 25.36
CA GLY A 201 -2.63 3.62 24.61
C GLY A 201 -2.69 2.18 24.09
N LEU A 202 -1.53 1.65 23.68
CA LEU A 202 -1.39 0.32 23.10
C LEU A 202 -1.68 -0.77 24.15
N ILE A 203 -2.60 -1.68 23.82
CA ILE A 203 -2.95 -2.86 24.63
C ILE A 203 -2.22 -4.09 24.10
N TYR A 204 -2.23 -4.26 22.78
CA TYR A 204 -1.65 -5.41 22.11
C TYR A 204 -1.06 -4.97 20.78
N GLU A 205 0.19 -5.32 20.55
CA GLU A 205 0.86 -5.22 19.26
C GLU A 205 0.72 -6.55 18.53
N ASP A 206 0.26 -6.55 17.28
CA ASP A 206 0.27 -7.78 16.48
C ASP A 206 1.71 -8.24 16.20
N LEU A 207 1.83 -9.44 15.65
CA LEU A 207 3.11 -10.06 15.36
C LEU A 207 4.01 -9.14 14.49
N PRO A 208 5.33 -9.09 14.73
CA PRO A 208 6.28 -8.46 13.80
C PRO A 208 6.19 -9.07 12.39
N LEU A 209 6.54 -8.29 11.35
CA LEU A 209 6.46 -8.73 9.94
C LEU A 209 6.97 -10.16 9.72
N ALA A 210 8.18 -10.48 10.18
CA ALA A 210 8.79 -11.79 9.99
C ALA A 210 7.91 -12.95 10.50
N LEU A 211 7.19 -12.76 11.61
CA LEU A 211 6.25 -13.75 12.14
C LEU A 211 4.89 -13.71 11.44
N ARG A 212 4.40 -12.52 11.03
CA ARG A 212 3.16 -12.39 10.24
C ARG A 212 3.26 -13.12 8.91
N ILE A 213 4.43 -13.12 8.26
CA ILE A 213 4.64 -13.87 7.02
C ILE A 213 4.43 -15.37 7.21
N LEU A 214 4.91 -15.93 8.32
CA LEU A 214 4.65 -17.35 8.62
C LEU A 214 3.14 -17.60 8.75
N ARG A 215 2.44 -16.76 9.51
CA ARG A 215 1.00 -16.87 9.76
C ARG A 215 0.15 -16.71 8.51
N ASP A 216 0.42 -15.66 7.71
CA ASP A 216 -0.52 -15.15 6.70
C ASP A 216 -0.12 -15.48 5.25
N TRP A 217 1.16 -15.74 4.98
CA TRP A 217 1.70 -15.89 3.62
C TRP A 217 2.21 -17.28 3.30
N TYR A 218 2.36 -18.13 4.32
CA TYR A 218 2.64 -19.52 4.07
C TYR A 218 1.50 -20.16 3.28
N GLN A 219 1.85 -20.74 2.14
CA GLN A 219 1.02 -21.66 1.37
C GLN A 219 1.79 -22.97 1.22
N THR A 220 1.09 -24.06 0.90
CA THR A 220 1.68 -25.38 0.65
C THR A 220 2.73 -25.37 -0.46
N SER A 221 2.75 -24.34 -1.32
CA SER A 221 3.74 -24.16 -2.39
C SER A 221 5.08 -23.58 -1.94
N VAL A 222 5.16 -23.03 -0.72
CA VAL A 222 6.41 -22.46 -0.19
C VAL A 222 7.38 -23.59 0.15
N THR A 223 8.51 -23.57 -0.54
CA THR A 223 9.58 -24.57 -0.40
C THR A 223 10.72 -24.13 0.48
N LYS A 224 10.85 -22.81 0.72
CA LYS A 224 12.00 -22.24 1.41
C LYS A 224 11.71 -20.87 2.00
N ILE A 225 12.13 -20.63 3.23
CA ILE A 225 12.10 -19.32 3.88
C ILE A 225 13.50 -18.99 4.38
N VAL A 226 14.14 -18.00 3.75
CA VAL A 226 15.54 -17.64 4.02
C VAL A 226 15.60 -16.33 4.79
N ILE A 227 16.28 -16.33 5.95
CA ILE A 227 16.39 -15.17 6.83
C ILE A 227 17.86 -14.82 7.04
N ASP A 228 18.23 -13.55 6.95
CA ASP A 228 19.63 -13.10 7.12
C ASP A 228 20.00 -12.61 8.52
N SER A 229 19.06 -12.68 9.46
CA SER A 229 19.24 -12.27 10.84
C SER A 229 19.11 -13.46 11.79
N LYS A 230 20.21 -13.79 12.48
CA LYS A 230 20.26 -14.92 13.43
C LYS A 230 19.23 -14.80 14.56
N SER A 231 19.13 -13.63 15.18
CA SER A 231 18.20 -13.41 16.30
C SER A 231 16.74 -13.55 15.88
N ASN A 232 16.38 -13.13 14.67
CA ASN A 232 15.02 -13.29 14.15
C ASN A 232 14.77 -14.71 13.67
N PHE A 233 15.77 -15.38 13.09
CA PHE A 233 15.69 -16.81 12.77
C PHE A 233 15.34 -17.63 14.02
N ASP A 234 16.04 -17.39 15.14
CA ASP A 234 15.77 -18.11 16.39
C ASP A 234 14.35 -17.83 16.92
N ARG A 235 13.89 -16.58 16.85
CA ARG A 235 12.52 -16.22 17.23
C ARG A 235 11.46 -16.85 16.33
N MET A 236 11.73 -16.91 15.03
CA MET A 236 10.84 -17.56 14.05
C MET A 236 10.79 -19.06 14.27
N LEU A 237 11.94 -19.69 14.53
CA LEU A 237 12.02 -21.11 14.83
C LEU A 237 11.25 -21.46 16.12
N ASP A 238 11.46 -20.69 17.19
CA ASP A 238 10.72 -20.86 18.45
C ASP A 238 9.20 -20.71 18.27
N PHE A 239 8.78 -19.78 17.40
CA PHE A 239 7.38 -19.58 17.06
C PHE A 239 6.83 -20.75 16.25
N SER A 240 7.56 -21.20 15.22
CA SER A 240 7.17 -22.34 14.39
C SER A 240 7.05 -23.63 15.20
N ILE A 241 8.00 -23.95 16.07
CA ILE A 241 7.93 -25.17 16.90
C ILE A 241 6.67 -25.18 17.77
N LYS A 242 6.25 -24.03 18.28
CA LYS A 242 5.10 -23.91 19.20
C LYS A 242 3.76 -23.89 18.48
N PHE A 243 3.68 -23.27 17.31
CA PHE A 243 2.41 -22.91 16.68
C PHE A 243 2.26 -23.43 15.25
N MET A 244 3.36 -23.73 14.56
CA MET A 244 3.38 -24.08 13.14
C MET A 244 4.51 -25.10 12.81
N PRO A 245 4.49 -26.32 13.38
CA PRO A 245 5.58 -27.29 13.24
C PRO A 245 5.89 -27.64 11.78
N GLU A 246 4.89 -27.60 10.90
CA GLU A 246 5.04 -27.84 9.47
C GLU A 246 5.89 -26.79 8.75
N VAL A 247 6.12 -25.62 9.33
CA VAL A 247 6.97 -24.57 8.73
C VAL A 247 8.44 -24.69 9.17
N GLU A 248 8.71 -25.39 10.28
CA GLU A 248 10.02 -25.48 10.90
C GLU A 248 11.13 -25.88 9.91
N HIS A 249 10.85 -26.93 9.11
CA HIS A 249 11.82 -27.50 8.18
C HIS A 249 12.13 -26.62 6.97
N LEU A 250 11.37 -25.54 6.74
CA LEU A 250 11.54 -24.62 5.62
C LEU A 250 12.40 -23.40 5.99
N LEU A 251 12.61 -23.16 7.29
CA LEU A 251 13.37 -22.03 7.78
C LEU A 251 14.87 -22.28 7.59
N GLU A 252 15.53 -21.40 6.85
CA GLU A 252 16.98 -21.41 6.66
C GLU A 252 17.62 -20.07 7.05
N LEU A 253 18.68 -20.15 7.85
CA LEU A 253 19.53 -19.00 8.14
C LEU A 253 20.52 -18.78 7.00
N TYR A 254 20.44 -17.62 6.36
CA TYR A 254 21.42 -17.18 5.39
C TYR A 254 22.75 -16.82 6.07
N LYS A 255 23.84 -17.40 5.57
CA LYS A 255 25.22 -17.20 6.08
C LYS A 255 26.19 -16.71 5.02
N GLY A 256 25.68 -16.26 3.86
CA GLY A 256 26.52 -15.79 2.76
C GLY A 256 27.20 -14.46 3.08
N HIS A 257 28.34 -14.20 2.42
CA HIS A 257 29.07 -12.93 2.57
C HIS A 257 28.41 -11.77 1.81
N ARG A 258 27.74 -12.04 0.69
CA ARG A 258 26.96 -11.03 -0.05
C ARG A 258 25.61 -10.84 0.65
N PRO A 259 25.04 -9.63 0.71
CA PRO A 259 23.70 -9.45 1.25
C PRO A 259 22.66 -10.34 0.57
N LEU A 260 21.66 -10.80 1.34
CA LEU A 260 20.65 -11.74 0.86
C LEU A 260 19.95 -11.23 -0.40
N PHE A 261 19.51 -9.97 -0.39
CA PHE A 261 18.79 -9.38 -1.53
C PHE A 261 19.66 -9.16 -2.76
N ASP A 262 20.95 -8.83 -2.59
CA ASP A 262 21.91 -8.74 -3.70
C ASP A 262 22.15 -10.10 -4.35
N MET A 263 22.29 -11.15 -3.54
CA MET A 263 22.53 -12.52 -4.02
C MET A 263 21.38 -13.01 -4.93
N TYR A 264 20.15 -12.61 -4.62
CA TYR A 264 18.95 -12.97 -5.36
C TYR A 264 18.51 -11.88 -6.37
N SER A 265 19.32 -10.84 -6.59
CA SER A 265 19.01 -9.71 -7.49
C SER A 265 17.75 -8.89 -7.13
N ILE A 266 17.26 -9.01 -5.89
CA ILE A 266 16.05 -8.34 -5.41
C ILE A 266 16.23 -6.82 -5.42
N GLU A 267 17.41 -6.28 -5.10
CA GLU A 267 17.64 -4.83 -5.16
C GLU A 267 17.47 -4.26 -6.58
N SER A 268 17.84 -5.04 -7.60
CA SER A 268 17.66 -4.65 -9.00
C SER A 268 16.18 -4.68 -9.38
N ASP A 269 15.44 -5.69 -8.93
CA ASP A 269 13.99 -5.79 -9.14
C ASP A 269 13.23 -4.66 -8.43
N ILE A 270 13.64 -4.27 -7.22
CA ILE A 270 13.06 -3.12 -6.50
C ILE A 270 13.26 -1.84 -7.30
N LYS A 271 14.47 -1.60 -7.80
CA LYS A 271 14.77 -0.42 -8.61
C LYS A 271 13.94 -0.41 -9.90
N ALA A 272 13.86 -1.54 -10.59
CA ALA A 272 13.05 -1.68 -11.80
C ALA A 272 11.54 -1.48 -11.53
N ALA A 273 11.04 -1.93 -10.37
CA ALA A 273 9.65 -1.74 -9.96
C ALA A 273 9.30 -0.28 -9.66
N LEU A 274 10.29 0.59 -9.41
CA LEU A 274 10.07 2.04 -9.26
C LEU A 274 10.12 2.79 -10.61
N GLU A 275 10.57 2.14 -11.69
CA GLU A 275 10.61 2.79 -13.00
C GLU A 275 9.19 2.95 -13.58
N ARG A 276 8.95 4.11 -14.21
CA ARG A 276 7.71 4.39 -14.95
C ARG A 276 7.52 3.43 -16.13
N LYS A 277 8.61 3.04 -16.78
CA LYS A 277 8.61 2.19 -17.99
C LYS A 277 9.02 0.77 -17.65
N VAL A 278 8.19 -0.21 -18.00
CA VAL A 278 8.46 -1.64 -17.76
C VAL A 278 8.66 -2.36 -19.09
N PRO A 279 9.84 -2.93 -19.37
CA PRO A 279 10.09 -3.61 -20.64
C PRO A 279 9.31 -4.94 -20.74
N LEU A 280 8.85 -5.25 -21.95
CA LEU A 280 8.29 -6.55 -22.32
C LEU A 280 9.36 -7.35 -23.09
N LYS A 281 9.37 -8.68 -22.95
CA LYS A 281 10.27 -9.60 -23.66
C LYS A 281 10.09 -9.52 -25.17
N SER A 282 8.89 -9.17 -25.63
CA SER A 282 8.62 -8.91 -27.06
C SER A 282 9.29 -7.65 -27.62
N GLY A 283 9.90 -6.80 -26.79
CA GLY A 283 10.49 -5.51 -27.21
C GLY A 283 9.55 -4.31 -27.06
N GLY A 284 8.28 -4.56 -26.71
CA GLY A 284 7.37 -3.54 -26.22
C GLY A 284 7.67 -3.10 -24.79
N HIS A 285 6.82 -2.24 -24.24
CA HIS A 285 6.91 -1.80 -22.85
C HIS A 285 5.56 -1.32 -22.33
N LEU A 286 5.40 -1.38 -21.01
CA LEU A 286 4.31 -0.73 -20.30
C LEU A 286 4.76 0.63 -19.78
N ILE A 287 3.84 1.58 -19.70
CA ILE A 287 3.99 2.83 -18.97
C ILE A 287 2.98 2.82 -17.83
N LEU A 288 3.46 2.91 -16.59
CA LEU A 288 2.61 2.95 -15.41
C LEU A 288 2.66 4.35 -14.80
N ASP A 289 1.49 5.01 -14.73
CA ASP A 289 1.34 6.31 -14.11
C ASP A 289 0.38 6.21 -12.91
N GLN A 290 0.86 6.61 -11.73
CA GLN A 290 0.07 6.67 -10.52
C GLN A 290 -0.39 8.11 -10.27
N THR A 291 -1.69 8.36 -10.40
CA THR A 291 -2.30 9.66 -10.05
C THR A 291 -2.90 9.60 -8.65
N GLU A 292 -3.46 10.72 -8.18
CA GLU A 292 -4.15 10.78 -6.89
C GLU A 292 -5.37 9.83 -6.85
N ALA A 293 -6.14 9.78 -7.94
CA ALA A 293 -7.42 9.06 -8.00
C ALA A 293 -7.29 7.62 -8.52
N MET A 294 -6.41 7.40 -9.49
CA MET A 294 -6.32 6.14 -10.23
C MET A 294 -4.91 5.85 -10.77
N THR A 295 -4.69 4.61 -11.17
CA THR A 295 -3.47 4.17 -11.85
C THR A 295 -3.77 3.85 -13.30
N THR A 296 -2.99 4.37 -14.24
CA THR A 296 -3.12 4.06 -15.67
C THR A 296 -1.95 3.19 -16.13
N VAL A 297 -2.24 2.20 -16.97
CA VAL A 297 -1.26 1.30 -17.57
C VAL A 297 -1.42 1.36 -19.08
N ASP A 298 -0.43 1.90 -19.77
CA ASP A 298 -0.41 2.04 -21.24
C ASP A 298 0.56 1.04 -21.88
N VAL A 299 0.15 0.40 -22.98
CA VAL A 299 0.91 -0.67 -23.65
C VAL A 299 1.47 -0.19 -24.99
N ASN A 300 2.79 -0.24 -25.12
CA ASN A 300 3.49 0.19 -26.33
C ASN A 300 4.24 -0.97 -26.99
N THR A 301 4.18 -1.09 -28.32
CA THR A 301 4.90 -2.12 -29.10
C THR A 301 6.40 -1.85 -29.23
N GLY A 302 6.87 -0.62 -28.95
CA GLY A 302 8.28 -0.25 -29.00
C GLY A 302 8.89 -0.32 -30.41
N SER A 303 10.19 -0.60 -30.50
CA SER A 303 10.92 -0.70 -31.78
C SER A 303 10.74 -2.05 -32.50
N TYR A 304 10.01 -2.99 -31.89
CA TYR A 304 9.80 -4.31 -32.44
C TYR A 304 8.65 -4.32 -33.46
N LEU A 305 8.98 -3.90 -34.68
CA LEU A 305 8.18 -4.22 -35.86
C LEU A 305 8.63 -5.63 -36.33
N GLY A 306 8.01 -6.67 -35.78
CA GLY A 306 8.31 -8.05 -36.17
C GLY A 306 8.26 -8.24 -37.69
N ARG A 307 9.01 -9.22 -38.23
CA ARG A 307 9.00 -9.56 -39.68
C ARG A 307 7.68 -10.22 -40.15
N GLY A 308 6.57 -10.05 -39.42
CA GLY A 308 5.29 -10.76 -39.60
C GLY A 308 4.07 -9.86 -39.61
N ASN A 309 2.88 -10.46 -39.51
CA ASN A 309 1.59 -9.74 -39.53
C ASN A 309 1.45 -8.83 -38.28
N GLN A 310 1.10 -7.56 -38.50
CA GLN A 310 1.00 -6.53 -37.46
C GLN A 310 -0.01 -6.92 -36.38
N GLU A 311 -1.14 -7.49 -36.77
CA GLU A 311 -2.21 -7.90 -35.85
C GLU A 311 -1.74 -8.98 -34.86
N GLN A 312 -0.95 -9.96 -35.32
CA GLN A 312 -0.42 -11.01 -34.44
C GLN A 312 0.63 -10.46 -33.47
N THR A 313 1.40 -9.45 -33.89
CA THR A 313 2.39 -8.79 -33.02
C THR A 313 1.69 -8.01 -31.91
N ILE A 314 0.62 -7.28 -32.25
CA ILE A 314 -0.23 -6.57 -31.29
C ILE A 314 -0.83 -7.55 -30.28
N PHE A 315 -1.48 -8.62 -30.77
CA PHE A 315 -2.09 -9.62 -29.90
C PHE A 315 -1.07 -10.23 -28.93
N LYS A 316 0.10 -10.65 -29.43
CA LYS A 316 1.16 -11.20 -28.59
C LYS A 316 1.67 -10.20 -27.55
N THR A 317 1.80 -8.93 -27.93
CA THR A 317 2.24 -7.85 -27.02
C THR A 317 1.21 -7.64 -25.92
N ASN A 318 -0.08 -7.58 -26.24
CA ASN A 318 -1.16 -7.42 -25.26
C ASN A 318 -1.30 -8.62 -24.33
N MET A 319 -1.12 -9.84 -24.83
CA MET A 319 -1.09 -11.06 -24.00
C MET A 319 0.04 -11.03 -22.98
N GLU A 320 1.23 -10.56 -23.39
CA GLU A 320 2.35 -10.37 -22.49
C GLU A 320 2.09 -9.23 -21.50
N ALA A 321 1.57 -8.11 -21.99
CA ALA A 321 1.19 -6.96 -21.18
C ALA A 321 0.20 -7.35 -20.08
N ALA A 322 -0.82 -8.18 -20.37
CA ALA A 322 -1.77 -8.65 -19.37
C ALA A 322 -1.09 -9.37 -18.19
N GLN A 323 -0.11 -10.23 -18.48
CA GLN A 323 0.66 -10.95 -17.46
C GLN A 323 1.57 -10.01 -16.65
N VAL A 324 2.28 -9.11 -17.34
CA VAL A 324 3.20 -8.17 -16.70
C VAL A 324 2.44 -7.13 -15.89
N THR A 325 1.28 -6.66 -16.35
CA THR A 325 0.40 -5.76 -15.59
C THR A 325 -0.03 -6.41 -14.28
N ALA A 326 -0.57 -7.63 -14.30
CA ALA A 326 -0.97 -8.34 -13.08
C ALA A 326 0.21 -8.54 -12.11
N HIS A 327 1.42 -8.81 -12.64
CA HIS A 327 2.65 -8.90 -11.85
C HIS A 327 3.03 -7.56 -11.22
N GLN A 328 3.04 -6.46 -11.98
CA GLN A 328 3.40 -5.13 -11.49
C GLN A 328 2.39 -4.59 -10.48
N LEU A 329 1.09 -4.85 -10.65
CA LEU A 329 0.07 -4.47 -9.69
C LEU A 329 0.32 -5.09 -8.31
N ARG A 330 0.73 -6.37 -8.27
CA ARG A 330 1.11 -7.09 -7.04
C ARG A 330 2.42 -6.57 -6.47
N LEU A 331 3.47 -6.53 -7.29
CA LEU A 331 4.82 -6.12 -6.87
C LEU A 331 4.86 -4.70 -6.30
N ARG A 332 4.20 -3.75 -6.98
CA ARG A 332 4.12 -2.35 -6.56
C ARG A 332 3.01 -2.09 -5.54
N ASN A 333 2.19 -3.10 -5.24
CA ASN A 333 1.00 -3.00 -4.41
C ASN A 333 0.07 -1.83 -4.83
N LEU A 334 -0.23 -1.75 -6.12
CA LEU A 334 -1.11 -0.72 -6.68
C LEU A 334 -2.57 -1.06 -6.38
N GLY A 335 -3.37 -0.07 -6.04
CA GLY A 335 -4.78 -0.28 -5.70
C GLY A 335 -5.62 0.97 -5.84
N GLY A 336 -6.94 0.81 -5.78
CA GLY A 336 -7.91 1.79 -6.21
C GLY A 336 -8.45 1.44 -7.60
N ILE A 337 -8.80 2.47 -8.36
CA ILE A 337 -9.21 2.33 -9.75
C ILE A 337 -7.94 2.17 -10.61
N ILE A 338 -7.93 1.18 -11.48
CA ILE A 338 -6.84 0.92 -12.42
C ILE A 338 -7.48 0.86 -13.81
N ILE A 339 -6.87 1.57 -14.76
CA ILE A 339 -7.28 1.60 -16.16
C ILE A 339 -6.12 1.07 -16.99
N ILE A 340 -6.39 0.10 -17.86
CA ILE A 340 -5.39 -0.52 -18.73
C ILE A 340 -5.77 -0.22 -20.18
N ASP A 341 -4.89 0.48 -20.87
CA ASP A 341 -4.97 0.83 -22.29
C ASP A 341 -4.16 -0.18 -23.11
N PHE A 342 -4.83 -1.25 -23.55
CA PHE A 342 -4.23 -2.23 -24.45
C PHE A 342 -4.21 -1.68 -25.87
N ILE A 343 -3.21 -2.09 -26.66
CA ILE A 343 -3.12 -1.69 -28.06
C ILE A 343 -4.38 -2.16 -28.81
N ASP A 344 -4.97 -1.28 -29.63
CA ASP A 344 -6.18 -1.57 -30.38
C ASP A 344 -6.13 -2.89 -31.16
N MET A 345 -7.19 -3.69 -30.99
CA MET A 345 -7.39 -4.96 -31.70
C MET A 345 -8.74 -4.92 -32.43
N HIS A 346 -8.77 -5.35 -33.69
CA HIS A 346 -10.02 -5.45 -34.45
C HIS A 346 -10.78 -6.76 -34.22
N ASN A 347 -10.07 -7.83 -33.88
CA ASN A 347 -10.65 -9.14 -33.62
C ASN A 347 -11.17 -9.25 -32.19
N GLU A 348 -12.47 -9.50 -32.04
CA GLU A 348 -13.13 -9.70 -30.74
C GLU A 348 -12.62 -10.95 -29.99
N GLU A 349 -12.20 -12.00 -30.70
CA GLU A 349 -11.60 -13.18 -30.07
C GLU A 349 -10.26 -12.83 -29.40
N HIS A 350 -9.47 -11.95 -30.04
CA HIS A 350 -8.20 -11.48 -29.46
C HIS A 350 -8.45 -10.62 -28.22
N LYS A 351 -9.44 -9.72 -28.24
CA LYS A 351 -9.83 -8.92 -27.07
C LYS A 351 -10.25 -9.81 -25.90
N ALA A 352 -11.13 -10.78 -26.16
CA ALA A 352 -11.59 -11.72 -25.15
C ALA A 352 -10.43 -12.58 -24.60
N ALA A 353 -9.50 -13.01 -25.46
CA ALA A 353 -8.34 -13.78 -25.02
C ALA A 353 -7.40 -12.97 -24.11
N VAL A 354 -7.17 -11.68 -24.40
CA VAL A 354 -6.36 -10.79 -23.54
C VAL A 354 -7.03 -10.56 -22.19
N LEU A 355 -8.35 -10.32 -22.16
CA LEU A 355 -9.09 -10.17 -20.91
C LEU A 355 -9.02 -11.44 -20.05
N ASN A 356 -9.24 -12.61 -20.66
CA ASN A 356 -9.09 -13.90 -19.98
C ASN A 356 -7.66 -14.14 -19.47
N ALA A 357 -6.65 -13.65 -20.19
CA ALA A 357 -5.26 -13.75 -19.77
C ALA A 357 -4.98 -12.89 -18.54
N LEU A 358 -5.54 -11.66 -18.49
CA LEU A 358 -5.47 -10.78 -17.34
C LEU A 358 -6.16 -11.40 -16.12
N GLU A 359 -7.39 -11.91 -16.29
CA GLU A 359 -8.13 -12.60 -15.23
C GLU A 359 -7.34 -13.78 -14.66
N LYS A 360 -6.80 -14.64 -15.52
CA LYS A 360 -5.97 -15.78 -15.09
C LYS A 360 -4.71 -15.34 -14.35
N ALA A 361 -4.08 -14.26 -14.78
CA ALA A 361 -2.87 -13.74 -14.13
C ALA A 361 -3.18 -13.13 -12.75
N MET A 362 -4.38 -12.57 -12.57
CA MET A 362 -4.83 -11.98 -11.31
C MET A 362 -5.30 -13.01 -10.26
N ILE A 363 -5.59 -14.26 -10.62
CA ILE A 363 -6.02 -15.32 -9.66
C ILE A 363 -5.06 -15.46 -8.48
N LYS A 364 -3.76 -15.25 -8.71
CA LYS A 364 -2.72 -15.34 -7.69
C LYS A 364 -2.60 -14.09 -6.80
N ASP A 365 -3.48 -13.11 -6.96
CA ASP A 365 -3.49 -11.89 -6.15
C ASP A 365 -4.34 -12.09 -4.89
N HIS A 366 -3.74 -11.80 -3.73
CA HIS A 366 -4.43 -11.88 -2.44
C HIS A 366 -5.36 -10.69 -2.19
N ALA A 367 -5.15 -9.56 -2.86
CA ALA A 367 -6.06 -8.42 -2.73
C ALA A 367 -7.35 -8.68 -3.49
N LYS A 368 -8.51 -8.40 -2.87
CA LYS A 368 -9.79 -8.45 -3.58
C LYS A 368 -9.76 -7.48 -4.76
N TYR A 369 -10.14 -7.96 -5.94
CA TYR A 369 -10.23 -7.17 -7.15
C TYR A 369 -11.53 -7.47 -7.91
N THR A 370 -11.91 -6.54 -8.77
CA THR A 370 -12.99 -6.71 -9.74
C THR A 370 -12.48 -6.19 -11.08
N ILE A 371 -12.56 -7.00 -12.12
CA ILE A 371 -12.26 -6.59 -13.50
C ILE A 371 -13.59 -6.37 -14.20
N SER A 372 -13.76 -5.19 -14.80
CA SER A 372 -14.90 -4.86 -15.63
C SER A 372 -14.61 -5.22 -17.09
N ASN A 373 -15.66 -5.25 -17.92
CA ASN A 373 -15.50 -5.44 -19.36
C ASN A 373 -14.74 -4.27 -20.00
N VAL A 374 -14.27 -4.48 -21.23
CA VAL A 374 -13.70 -3.43 -22.08
C VAL A 374 -14.73 -2.32 -22.30
N SER A 375 -14.35 -1.07 -22.05
CA SER A 375 -15.19 0.10 -22.26
C SER A 375 -15.40 0.37 -23.75
N GLU A 376 -16.33 1.29 -24.08
CA GLU A 376 -16.53 1.73 -25.48
C GLU A 376 -15.27 2.36 -26.09
N LEU A 377 -14.36 2.85 -25.24
CA LEU A 377 -13.08 3.43 -25.64
C LEU A 377 -11.96 2.40 -25.79
N GLY A 378 -12.23 1.11 -25.59
CA GLY A 378 -11.22 0.05 -25.67
C GLY A 378 -10.41 -0.17 -24.39
N LEU A 379 -10.73 0.54 -23.31
CA LEU A 379 -10.00 0.48 -22.04
C LEU A 379 -10.53 -0.65 -21.15
N VAL A 380 -9.64 -1.36 -20.46
CA VAL A 380 -10.02 -2.30 -19.42
C VAL A 380 -10.00 -1.60 -18.07
N GLU A 381 -11.16 -1.58 -17.41
CA GLU A 381 -11.31 -0.98 -16.08
C GLU A 381 -11.27 -2.06 -15.01
N MET A 382 -10.55 -1.82 -13.93
CA MET A 382 -10.57 -2.71 -12.77
C MET A 382 -10.45 -1.94 -11.47
N THR A 383 -10.91 -2.56 -10.38
CA THR A 383 -10.66 -2.08 -9.03
C THR A 383 -9.86 -3.11 -8.26
N ARG A 384 -8.88 -2.66 -7.49
CA ARG A 384 -8.08 -3.51 -6.59
C ARG A 384 -8.06 -2.90 -5.19
N LYS A 385 -8.44 -3.68 -4.18
CA LYS A 385 -8.57 -3.17 -2.80
C LYS A 385 -7.23 -2.67 -2.25
N ARG A 386 -7.18 -1.42 -1.81
CA ARG A 386 -6.02 -0.87 -1.06
C ARG A 386 -5.95 -1.50 0.33
N THR A 387 -4.90 -2.27 0.58
CA THR A 387 -4.59 -2.90 1.88
C THR A 387 -3.54 -2.12 2.65
N ARG A 388 -2.50 -1.65 1.95
CA ARG A 388 -1.34 -0.89 2.44
C ARG A 388 -0.91 0.17 1.42
N GLU A 389 0.02 1.05 1.80
CA GLU A 389 0.69 2.01 0.90
C GLU A 389 1.37 1.30 -0.28
N SER A 390 1.42 1.94 -1.46
CA SER A 390 2.12 1.39 -2.64
C SER A 390 3.64 1.44 -2.42
N LEU A 391 4.39 0.68 -3.22
CA LEU A 391 5.85 0.63 -3.14
C LEU A 391 6.48 2.03 -3.27
N GLU A 392 5.97 2.83 -4.20
CA GLU A 392 6.39 4.21 -4.42
C GLU A 392 6.12 5.08 -3.18
N GLN A 393 4.94 4.96 -2.56
CA GLN A 393 4.60 5.72 -1.35
C GLN A 393 5.48 5.37 -0.14
N VAL A 394 5.97 4.13 -0.09
CA VAL A 394 6.87 3.65 0.98
C VAL A 394 8.31 4.12 0.75
N LEU A 395 8.76 4.12 -0.50
CA LEU A 395 10.18 4.34 -0.85
C LEU A 395 10.51 5.77 -1.31
N CYS A 396 9.53 6.52 -1.80
CA CYS A 396 9.71 7.84 -2.40
C CYS A 396 8.93 8.92 -1.65
N GLU A 397 9.31 10.17 -1.90
CA GLU A 397 8.57 11.37 -1.48
C GLU A 397 8.28 12.25 -2.69
N PRO A 398 7.24 13.11 -2.65
CA PRO A 398 6.96 14.03 -3.74
C PRO A 398 8.17 14.92 -4.04
N CYS A 399 8.47 15.12 -5.32
CA CYS A 399 9.57 15.98 -5.74
C CYS A 399 9.39 17.40 -5.19
N ALA A 400 10.37 17.91 -4.44
CA ALA A 400 10.31 19.25 -3.85
C ALA A 400 10.26 20.38 -4.90
N THR A 401 10.75 20.12 -6.11
CA THR A 401 10.78 21.10 -7.19
C THR A 401 9.44 21.19 -7.92
N CYS A 402 8.91 20.05 -8.37
CA CYS A 402 7.70 20.03 -9.21
C CYS A 402 6.44 19.64 -8.44
N SER A 403 6.54 19.33 -7.14
CA SER A 403 5.44 18.84 -6.30
C SER A 403 4.66 17.66 -6.91
N GLY A 404 5.36 16.82 -7.70
CA GLY A 404 4.78 15.63 -8.33
C GLY A 404 4.22 15.84 -9.74
N THR A 405 4.31 17.04 -10.34
CA THR A 405 3.83 17.26 -11.73
C THR A 405 4.74 16.63 -12.78
N GLY A 406 5.99 16.30 -12.42
CA GLY A 406 7.00 15.81 -13.37
C GLY A 406 7.49 16.86 -14.36
N MET A 407 7.07 18.12 -14.20
CA MET A 407 7.38 19.22 -15.11
C MET A 407 7.71 20.48 -14.30
N VAL A 408 8.61 21.31 -14.83
CA VAL A 408 8.88 22.66 -14.32
C VAL A 408 8.70 23.67 -15.46
N ARG A 409 8.24 24.89 -15.16
CA ARG A 409 8.16 26.00 -16.13
C ARG A 409 9.52 26.24 -16.73
N THR A 410 9.60 26.53 -18.02
CA THR A 410 10.87 26.88 -18.68
C THR A 410 11.46 28.16 -18.10
N PRO A 411 12.78 28.38 -18.16
CA PRO A 411 13.38 29.61 -17.63
C PRO A 411 12.79 30.85 -18.32
N GLU A 412 12.48 30.75 -19.62
CA GLU A 412 11.84 31.81 -20.41
C GLU A 412 10.48 32.20 -19.83
N THR A 413 9.65 31.21 -19.47
CA THR A 413 8.35 31.45 -18.85
C THR A 413 8.51 32.20 -17.53
N THR A 414 9.48 31.78 -16.70
CA THR A 414 9.79 32.45 -15.43
C THR A 414 10.29 33.89 -15.65
N CYS A 415 11.15 34.14 -16.66
CA CYS A 415 11.61 35.48 -17.02
C CYS A 415 10.42 36.41 -17.32
N TYR A 416 9.48 35.95 -18.14
CA TYR A 416 8.29 36.75 -18.48
C TYR A 416 7.30 36.92 -17.32
N GLU A 417 7.28 36.01 -16.34
CA GLU A 417 6.56 36.21 -15.07
C GLU A 417 7.19 37.33 -14.24
N ILE A 418 8.51 37.28 -14.08
CA ILE A 418 9.31 38.32 -13.40
C ILE A 418 9.09 39.69 -14.05
N PHE A 419 9.16 39.78 -15.39
CA PHE A 419 8.91 41.05 -16.08
C PHE A 419 7.51 41.61 -15.79
N ARG A 420 6.48 40.77 -15.78
CA ARG A 420 5.11 41.19 -15.45
C ARG A 420 4.95 41.60 -13.98
N GLU A 421 5.75 41.03 -13.08
CA GLU A 421 5.77 41.42 -11.66
C GLU A 421 6.47 42.75 -11.46
N ILE A 422 7.62 42.96 -12.08
CA ILE A 422 8.36 44.23 -12.10
C ILE A 422 7.46 45.39 -12.58
N ILE A 423 6.70 45.18 -13.66
CA ILE A 423 5.75 46.21 -14.16
C ILE A 423 4.66 46.51 -13.13
N ARG A 424 4.18 45.50 -12.40
CA ARG A 424 3.16 45.67 -11.36
C ARG A 424 3.72 46.44 -10.17
N ASP A 425 4.87 46.03 -9.67
CA ASP A 425 5.51 46.64 -8.50
C ASP A 425 5.90 48.09 -8.76
N ALA A 426 6.44 48.38 -9.93
CA ALA A 426 6.82 49.74 -10.29
C ALA A 426 5.64 50.71 -10.45
N ARG A 427 4.44 50.20 -10.76
CA ARG A 427 3.22 51.02 -10.78
C ARG A 427 2.63 51.22 -9.39
N GLN A 428 2.87 50.29 -8.48
CA GLN A 428 2.27 50.26 -7.14
C GLN A 428 3.14 50.97 -6.11
N TYR A 429 4.46 50.96 -6.28
CA TYR A 429 5.44 51.45 -5.32
C TYR A 429 6.43 52.42 -5.98
N GLU A 430 6.76 53.52 -5.29
CA GLU A 430 7.85 54.41 -5.70
C GLU A 430 9.21 53.85 -5.27
N ALA A 431 9.68 52.81 -5.96
CA ALA A 431 11.02 52.26 -5.75
C ALA A 431 12.06 52.94 -6.65
N LYS A 432 13.27 53.14 -6.12
CA LYS A 432 14.40 53.63 -6.92
C LYS A 432 15.11 52.51 -7.65
N GLU A 433 15.06 51.30 -7.09
CA GLU A 433 15.73 50.12 -7.59
C GLU A 433 14.96 48.86 -7.22
N LEU A 434 14.96 47.88 -8.13
CA LEU A 434 14.41 46.55 -7.89
C LEU A 434 15.56 45.54 -7.92
N LEU A 435 15.58 44.63 -6.95
CA LEU A 435 16.49 43.50 -6.91
C LEU A 435 15.69 42.22 -7.13
N VAL A 436 15.96 41.55 -8.25
CA VAL A 436 15.41 40.24 -8.57
C VAL A 436 16.36 39.16 -8.09
N LEU A 437 15.89 38.31 -7.20
CA LEU A 437 16.55 37.07 -6.77
C LEU A 437 15.93 35.92 -7.55
N ALA A 438 16.73 35.13 -8.27
CA ALA A 438 16.23 33.98 -9.03
C ALA A 438 17.31 32.90 -9.17
N SER A 439 16.94 31.72 -9.71
CA SER A 439 17.92 30.67 -10.03
C SER A 439 18.97 31.13 -11.06
N ASN A 440 20.15 30.48 -11.07
CA ASN A 440 21.22 30.81 -12.04
C ASN A 440 20.72 30.76 -13.49
N GLU A 441 19.98 29.72 -13.88
CA GLU A 441 19.47 29.56 -15.25
C GLU A 441 18.54 30.70 -15.68
N VAL A 442 17.72 31.20 -14.77
CA VAL A 442 16.80 32.32 -15.03
C VAL A 442 17.55 33.65 -15.10
N VAL A 443 18.55 33.86 -14.23
CA VAL A 443 19.38 35.08 -14.24
C VAL A 443 20.23 35.14 -15.51
N ASP A 444 20.88 34.02 -15.88
CA ASP A 444 21.71 33.94 -17.09
C ASP A 444 20.85 34.20 -18.34
N MET A 445 19.66 33.58 -18.42
CA MET A 445 18.73 33.84 -19.53
C MET A 445 18.30 35.31 -19.61
N MET A 446 18.04 35.97 -18.47
CA MET A 446 17.68 37.40 -18.46
C MET A 446 18.83 38.32 -18.88
N LEU A 447 20.06 37.98 -18.52
CA LEU A 447 21.23 38.82 -18.80
C LEU A 447 21.79 38.58 -20.21
N ASP A 448 21.58 37.40 -20.78
CA ASP A 448 22.09 37.04 -22.12
C ASP A 448 20.97 37.10 -23.17
N GLU A 449 20.07 36.11 -23.18
CA GLU A 449 19.07 35.91 -24.24
C GLU A 449 17.98 36.99 -24.24
N GLU A 450 17.46 37.34 -23.07
CA GLU A 450 16.40 38.34 -22.89
C GLU A 450 16.92 39.76 -22.58
N SER A 451 18.22 40.01 -22.80
CA SER A 451 18.88 41.29 -22.48
C SER A 451 18.25 42.50 -23.17
N THR A 452 17.77 42.34 -24.41
CA THR A 452 17.07 43.41 -25.14
C THR A 452 15.72 43.72 -24.51
N THR A 453 14.95 42.68 -24.19
CA THR A 453 13.64 42.79 -23.55
C THR A 453 13.76 43.43 -22.17
N LEU A 454 14.81 43.08 -21.43
CA LEU A 454 15.13 43.67 -20.14
C LEU A 454 15.47 45.16 -20.24
N ALA A 455 16.27 45.58 -21.23
CA ALA A 455 16.61 46.98 -21.43
C ALA A 455 15.38 47.84 -21.81
N ASP A 456 14.48 47.29 -22.63
CA ASP A 456 13.20 47.92 -22.95
C ASP A 456 12.31 48.03 -21.71
N LEU A 457 12.30 47.00 -20.85
CA LEU A 457 11.57 46.99 -19.58
C LEU A 457 12.10 48.06 -18.61
N GLU A 458 13.42 48.14 -18.39
CA GLU A 458 14.04 49.18 -17.54
C GLU A 458 13.67 50.58 -18.05
N SER A 459 13.70 50.78 -19.37
CA SER A 459 13.37 52.06 -20.00
C SER A 459 11.88 52.41 -19.86
N PHE A 460 10.99 51.42 -20.01
CA PHE A 460 9.55 51.59 -19.88
C PHE A 460 9.13 51.90 -18.44
N VAL A 461 9.75 51.23 -17.48
CA VAL A 461 9.44 51.34 -16.06
C VAL A 461 10.14 52.54 -15.42
N GLY A 462 11.31 52.94 -15.92
CA GLY A 462 12.09 54.05 -15.37
C GLY A 462 12.78 53.74 -14.03
N ILE A 463 12.88 52.46 -13.67
CA ILE A 463 13.51 51.96 -12.44
C ILE A 463 14.66 51.03 -12.82
N ARG A 464 15.78 51.13 -12.10
CA ARG A 464 16.93 50.24 -12.31
C ARG A 464 16.63 48.84 -11.76
N ILE A 465 16.92 47.80 -12.53
CA ILE A 465 16.69 46.41 -12.15
C ILE A 465 18.06 45.73 -11.98
N ARG A 466 18.31 45.16 -10.81
CA ARG A 466 19.47 44.31 -10.54
C ARG A 466 19.03 42.87 -10.41
N PHE A 467 19.89 41.98 -10.86
CA PHE A 467 19.71 40.54 -10.71
C PHE A 467 20.78 39.98 -9.79
N ARG A 468 20.38 39.02 -8.97
CA ARG A 468 21.29 38.20 -8.18
C ARG A 468 20.82 36.76 -8.23
N ALA A 469 21.73 35.87 -8.60
CA ALA A 469 21.45 34.46 -8.59
C ALA A 469 21.52 33.90 -7.16
N GLU A 470 20.53 33.10 -6.79
CA GLU A 470 20.46 32.37 -5.52
C GLU A 470 20.54 30.86 -5.80
N ASN A 471 21.56 30.19 -5.25
CA ASN A 471 21.82 28.77 -5.53
C ASN A 471 20.79 27.83 -4.92
N GLU A 472 20.06 28.28 -3.90
CA GLU A 472 19.01 27.49 -3.26
C GLU A 472 17.68 27.57 -4.02
N TYR A 473 17.56 28.48 -4.99
CA TYR A 473 16.31 28.69 -5.71
C TYR A 473 16.18 27.68 -6.84
N THR A 474 15.02 27.04 -6.90
CA THR A 474 14.62 26.27 -8.08
C THR A 474 14.25 27.21 -9.23
N GLN A 475 14.17 26.68 -10.44
CA GLN A 475 13.86 27.45 -11.66
C GLN A 475 12.55 28.24 -11.60
N GLU A 476 11.58 27.81 -10.77
CA GLU A 476 10.30 28.48 -10.59
C GLU A 476 10.27 29.45 -9.40
N GLN A 477 11.35 29.53 -8.62
CA GLN A 477 11.45 30.41 -7.46
C GLN A 477 12.16 31.70 -7.86
N TYR A 478 11.54 32.82 -7.51
CA TYR A 478 12.13 34.14 -7.61
C TYR A 478 11.49 35.08 -6.58
N ASP A 479 12.20 36.15 -6.22
CA ASP A 479 11.68 37.27 -5.44
C ASP A 479 12.03 38.59 -6.11
N VAL A 480 11.08 39.52 -6.12
CA VAL A 480 11.31 40.91 -6.53
C VAL A 480 11.32 41.79 -5.29
N VAL A 481 12.50 42.31 -4.93
CA VAL A 481 12.72 43.10 -3.72
C VAL A 481 12.84 44.58 -4.09
N LEU A 482 12.01 45.40 -3.46
CA LEU A 482 12.07 46.86 -3.54
C LEU A 482 13.25 47.36 -2.69
N VAL A 483 14.21 48.09 -3.29
CA VAL A 483 15.43 48.60 -2.63
C VAL A 483 15.42 50.11 -2.46
#